data_AF-A0A526RYY3-F1
#
_entry.id   AF-A0A526RYY3-F1
#
_cell.length_a   1.000
_cell.length_b   1.000
_cell.length_c   1.000
_cell.angle_alpha   90.00
_cell.angle_beta   90.00
_cell.angle_gamma   90.00
#
_symmetry.space_group_name_H-M   'P 1'
#
loop_
_entity.id
_entity.type
_entity.pdbx_description
1 polymer ?
#
loop_
_entity_poly.entity_id
_entity_poly.type
_entity_poly.pdbx_seq_one_letter_code
_entity_poly.pdbx_strand_id
1 'polypeptide(L)'
;FYLAVHEGPQRIARTGTEKLLAGMMLSNEPGYYKEGAYGIRIENLVLVTAAEQIGGGDIAMHGFETLTLAPIDKRLVRTELLTRDELHWLDEYHARVLAEIGPMLDGETLAWLEKATAPLPHDAKI
;
A
#
# COMPACT_ATOMS: atom_id res chain seq x y z
N PHE A 1 10.22 -16.19 7.65
CA PHE A 1 9.59 -16.18 8.98
C PHE A 1 8.25 -16.89 8.87
N TYR A 2 7.88 -17.77 9.82
CA TYR A 2 6.59 -18.47 9.84
C TYR A 2 6.12 -18.58 11.31
N LEU A 3 5.47 -17.53 11.82
CA LEU A 3 4.90 -17.44 13.17
C LEU A 3 3.43 -16.96 13.08
N ALA A 4 2.90 -16.34 14.14
CA ALA A 4 1.53 -15.83 14.16
C ALA A 4 1.35 -14.66 13.18
N VAL A 5 0.18 -14.60 12.55
CA VAL A 5 -0.20 -13.48 11.66
C VAL A 5 -0.45 -12.18 12.44
N HIS A 6 -0.85 -12.28 13.71
CA HIS A 6 -0.92 -11.16 14.64
C HIS A 6 0.19 -11.32 15.67
N GLU A 7 1.26 -10.57 15.50
CA GLU A 7 2.44 -10.61 16.37
C GLU A 7 2.67 -9.24 17.00
N GLY A 8 2.73 -9.20 18.32
CA GLY A 8 3.08 -8.01 19.08
C GLY A 8 4.59 -7.95 19.39
N PRO A 9 5.05 -6.86 20.03
CA PRO A 9 4.23 -5.84 20.68
C PRO A 9 3.85 -4.64 19.79
N GLN A 10 4.52 -4.45 18.65
CA GLN A 10 4.30 -3.32 17.73
C GLN A 10 2.92 -3.39 17.06
N ARG A 11 2.26 -2.24 16.90
CA ARG A 11 0.96 -2.11 16.20
C ARG A 11 0.66 -0.66 15.84
N ILE A 12 -0.02 -0.44 14.73
CA ILE A 12 -0.64 0.85 14.40
C ILE A 12 -2.08 0.81 14.91
N ALA A 13 -2.27 1.24 16.15
CA ALA A 13 -3.58 1.28 16.79
C ALA A 13 -3.64 2.41 17.82
N ARG A 14 -4.85 2.86 18.17
CA ARG A 14 -5.06 3.86 19.22
C ARG A 14 -4.47 3.44 20.58
N THR A 15 -4.37 2.14 20.83
CA THR A 15 -3.80 1.55 22.06
C THR A 15 -2.33 1.14 21.89
N GLY A 16 -1.71 1.42 20.74
CA GLY A 16 -0.29 1.16 20.50
C GLY A 16 0.58 2.15 21.27
N THR A 17 1.56 1.63 22.00
CA THR A 17 2.50 2.43 22.82
C THR A 17 3.96 2.23 22.44
N GLU A 18 4.25 1.18 21.66
CA GLU A 18 5.62 0.84 21.29
C GLU A 18 6.15 1.73 20.17
N LYS A 19 7.45 1.99 20.22
CA LYS A 19 8.15 2.65 19.12
C LYS A 19 8.23 1.70 17.92
N LEU A 20 8.03 2.24 16.72
CA LEU A 20 8.29 1.54 15.48
C LEU A 20 9.78 1.64 15.16
N LEU A 21 10.44 0.50 15.03
CA LEU A 21 11.88 0.40 14.77
C LEU A 21 12.12 -0.35 13.46
N ALA A 22 13.24 -0.03 12.81
CA ALA A 22 13.63 -0.66 11.55
C ALA A 22 13.61 -2.20 11.65
N GLY A 23 13.09 -2.86 10.62
CA GLY A 23 12.95 -4.32 10.59
C GLY A 23 11.61 -4.84 11.13
N MET A 24 10.81 -4.00 11.80
CA MET A 24 9.46 -4.38 12.23
C MET A 24 8.51 -4.43 11.03
N MET A 25 7.72 -5.49 10.93
CA MET A 25 6.61 -5.60 9.97
C MET A 25 5.27 -5.35 10.68
N LEU A 26 4.37 -4.63 10.00
CA LEU A 26 3.04 -4.28 10.48
C LEU A 26 2.01 -4.37 9.35
N SER A 27 0.74 -4.56 9.68
CA SER A 27 -0.37 -4.32 8.75
C SER A 27 -0.69 -2.82 8.67
N ASN A 28 -1.02 -2.35 7.47
CA ASN A 28 -1.65 -1.06 7.19
C ASN A 28 -3.01 -1.34 6.54
N GLU A 29 -4.08 -1.26 7.33
CA GLU A 29 -5.37 -1.88 7.00
C GLU A 29 -6.62 -1.01 7.30
N PRO A 30 -6.67 0.27 6.87
CA PRO A 30 -7.86 1.08 7.08
C PRO A 30 -9.10 0.47 6.40
N GLY A 31 -10.25 0.62 7.06
CA GLY A 31 -11.52 0.11 6.54
C GLY A 31 -12.73 0.90 7.03
N TYR A 32 -13.83 0.73 6.30
CA TYR A 32 -15.14 1.32 6.60
C TYR A 32 -16.24 0.28 6.39
N TYR A 33 -17.19 0.24 7.31
CA TYR A 33 -18.30 -0.72 7.29
C TYR A 33 -19.62 0.01 7.52
N LYS A 34 -20.56 -0.19 6.60
CA LYS A 34 -21.94 0.31 6.70
C LYS A 34 -22.87 -0.87 6.93
N GLU A 35 -23.42 -0.95 8.14
CA GLU A 35 -24.33 -2.02 8.56
C GLU A 35 -25.51 -2.19 7.58
N GLY A 36 -25.84 -3.46 7.28
CA GLY A 36 -26.90 -3.81 6.33
C GLY A 36 -26.59 -3.47 4.87
N ALA A 37 -25.39 -2.99 4.54
CA ALA A 37 -25.00 -2.60 3.19
C ALA A 37 -23.67 -3.25 2.76
N TYR A 38 -22.54 -2.58 3.01
CA TYR A 38 -21.23 -2.99 2.47
C TYR A 38 -20.09 -2.72 3.45
N GLY A 39 -18.94 -3.36 3.19
CA GLY A 39 -17.70 -3.14 3.91
C GLY A 39 -16.52 -3.05 2.94
N ILE A 40 -15.55 -2.22 3.27
CA ILE A 40 -14.32 -2.02 2.48
C ILE A 40 -13.15 -2.02 3.46
N ARG A 41 -12.09 -2.76 3.13
CA ARG A 41 -10.79 -2.72 3.80
C ARG A 41 -9.71 -2.88 2.73
N ILE A 42 -8.68 -2.05 2.79
CA ILE A 42 -7.48 -2.17 1.95
C ILE A 42 -6.33 -2.44 2.88
N GLU A 43 -5.64 -3.56 2.71
CA GLU A 43 -4.65 -4.07 3.66
C GLU A 43 -3.36 -4.46 2.94
N ASN A 44 -2.25 -3.87 3.37
CA ASN A 44 -0.89 -4.25 2.99
C ASN A 44 -0.04 -4.55 4.23
N LEU A 45 0.91 -5.45 4.09
CA LEU A 45 2.05 -5.54 5.00
C LEU A 45 3.09 -4.49 4.62
N VAL A 46 3.61 -3.80 5.64
CA VAL A 46 4.65 -2.79 5.52
C VAL A 46 5.81 -3.09 6.45
N LEU A 47 7.03 -2.81 5.99
CA LEU A 47 8.27 -2.91 6.75
C LEU A 47 8.73 -1.52 7.17
N VAL A 48 9.05 -1.33 8.44
CA VAL A 48 9.71 -0.09 8.91
C VAL A 48 11.15 -0.08 8.38
N THR A 49 11.50 0.95 7.60
CA THR A 49 12.84 1.09 7.02
C THR A 49 13.83 1.73 7.99
N ALA A 50 15.12 1.63 7.69
CA ALA A 50 16.14 2.38 8.42
C ALA A 50 15.85 3.89 8.36
N ALA A 51 16.23 4.63 9.41
CA ALA A 51 16.03 6.07 9.41
C ALA A 51 16.99 6.73 8.42
N GLU A 52 16.44 7.59 7.55
CA GLU A 52 17.19 8.31 6.53
C GLU A 52 16.96 9.81 6.65
N GLN A 53 17.95 10.60 6.23
CA GLN A 53 17.83 12.06 6.23
C GLN A 53 16.83 12.48 5.16
N ILE A 54 15.73 13.10 5.59
CA ILE A 54 14.72 13.63 4.67
C ILE A 54 15.12 15.07 4.28
N GLY A 55 15.03 15.39 2.99
CA GLY A 55 15.32 16.73 2.49
C GLY A 55 14.43 17.78 3.17
N GLY A 56 15.05 18.79 3.79
CA GLY A 56 14.33 19.82 4.56
C GLY A 56 13.88 19.38 5.97
N GLY A 57 14.16 18.14 6.38
CA GLY A 57 13.92 17.67 7.75
C GLY A 57 15.09 17.94 8.69
N ASP A 58 14.80 18.14 9.98
CA ASP A 58 15.82 18.40 11.01
C ASP A 58 16.55 17.14 11.49
N ILE A 59 15.92 15.97 11.36
CA ILE A 59 16.46 14.68 11.81
C ILE A 59 16.18 13.58 10.78
N ALA A 60 16.96 12.49 10.86
CA ALA A 60 16.66 11.28 10.12
C ALA A 60 15.35 10.64 10.61
N MET A 61 14.52 10.18 9.68
CA MET A 61 13.20 9.62 9.96
C MET A 61 13.07 8.22 9.36
N HIS A 62 12.36 7.34 10.07
CA HIS A 62 11.94 6.05 9.52
C HIS A 62 10.90 6.25 8.40
N GLY A 63 10.89 5.33 7.45
CA GLY A 63 9.85 5.20 6.43
C GLY A 63 9.19 3.83 6.47
N PHE A 64 8.33 3.59 5.48
CA PHE A 64 7.70 2.28 5.26
C PHE A 64 8.00 1.80 3.84
N GLU A 65 8.39 0.54 3.73
CA GLU A 65 8.41 -0.21 2.48
C GLU A 65 7.17 -1.10 2.42
N THR A 66 6.44 -1.08 1.30
CA THR A 66 5.30 -1.99 1.08
C THR A 66 5.81 -3.37 0.65
N LEU A 67 5.40 -4.42 1.36
CA LEU A 67 5.74 -5.81 1.08
C LEU A 67 4.66 -6.52 0.26
N THR A 68 3.38 -6.20 0.49
CA THR A 68 2.28 -6.80 -0.26
C THR A 68 2.25 -6.27 -1.69
N LEU A 69 2.31 -7.19 -2.66
CA LEU A 69 2.20 -6.89 -4.09
C LEU A 69 0.94 -7.51 -4.68
N ALA A 70 -0.18 -6.81 -4.50
CA ALA A 70 -1.46 -7.16 -5.08
C ALA A 70 -2.14 -5.88 -5.60
N PRO A 71 -2.70 -5.87 -6.83
CA PRO A 71 -3.28 -4.66 -7.36
C PRO A 71 -4.48 -4.21 -6.52
N ILE A 72 -4.48 -2.94 -6.09
CA ILE A 72 -5.67 -2.29 -5.53
C ILE A 72 -6.71 -2.13 -6.64
N ASP A 73 -7.97 -2.52 -6.37
CA ASP A 73 -9.04 -2.49 -7.37
C ASP A 73 -9.45 -1.06 -7.77
N LYS A 74 -9.16 -0.69 -9.02
CA LYS A 74 -9.44 0.65 -9.56
C LYS A 74 -10.93 0.95 -9.74
N ARG A 75 -11.82 -0.06 -9.79
CA ARG A 75 -13.25 0.13 -10.11
C ARG A 75 -13.99 1.00 -9.09
N LEU A 76 -13.48 1.07 -7.86
CA LEU A 76 -14.05 1.86 -6.77
C LEU A 76 -13.26 3.13 -6.48
N VAL A 77 -12.21 3.42 -7.25
CA VAL A 77 -11.38 4.61 -7.08
C VAL A 77 -12.06 5.79 -7.77
N ARG A 78 -12.37 6.83 -6.99
CA ARG A 78 -12.82 8.13 -7.48
C ARG A 78 -11.61 9.07 -7.58
N THR A 79 -11.01 9.16 -8.77
CA THR A 79 -9.75 9.90 -8.98
C THR A 79 -9.87 11.39 -8.67
N GLU A 80 -11.08 11.96 -8.73
CA GLU A 80 -11.34 13.35 -8.36
C GLU A 80 -11.09 13.64 -6.86
N LEU A 81 -11.22 12.62 -6.00
CA LEU A 81 -10.97 12.71 -4.56
C LEU A 81 -9.48 12.58 -4.21
N LEU A 82 -8.67 12.08 -5.13
CA LEU A 82 -7.23 11.92 -4.93
C LEU A 82 -6.50 13.21 -5.30
N THR A 83 -5.40 13.45 -4.59
CA THR A 83 -4.36 14.39 -4.97
C THR A 83 -3.53 13.83 -6.12
N ARG A 84 -2.74 14.70 -6.75
CA ARG A 84 -1.81 14.27 -7.80
C ARG A 84 -0.81 13.24 -7.26
N ASP A 85 -0.23 13.49 -6.09
CA ASP A 85 0.78 12.59 -5.50
C ASP A 85 0.19 11.23 -5.14
N GLU A 86 -1.07 11.16 -4.69
CA GLU A 86 -1.76 9.89 -4.43
C GLU A 86 -2.05 9.10 -5.72
N LEU A 87 -2.36 9.79 -6.83
CA LEU A 87 -2.52 9.14 -8.15
C LEU A 87 -1.18 8.58 -8.63
N HIS A 88 -0.10 9.36 -8.56
CA HIS A 88 1.24 8.89 -8.91
C HIS A 88 1.67 7.72 -8.03
N TRP A 89 1.43 7.80 -6.73
CA TRP A 89 1.73 6.70 -5.81
C TRP A 89 1.01 5.40 -6.20
N LEU A 90 -0.28 5.49 -6.57
CA LEU A 90 -1.06 4.30 -6.95
C LEU A 90 -0.58 3.72 -8.29
N ASP A 91 -0.26 4.58 -9.27
CA ASP A 91 0.28 4.15 -10.56
C ASP A 91 1.68 3.52 -10.40
N GLU A 92 2.55 4.10 -9.59
CA GLU A 92 3.87 3.55 -9.27
C GLU A 92 3.76 2.21 -8.54
N TYR A 93 2.85 2.11 -7.56
CA TYR A 93 2.57 0.85 -6.88
C TYR A 93 2.09 -0.23 -7.85
N HIS A 94 1.13 0.08 -8.72
CA HIS A 94 0.61 -0.85 -9.73
C HIS A 94 1.67 -1.25 -10.75
N ALA A 95 2.51 -0.32 -11.20
CA ALA A 95 3.63 -0.61 -12.08
C ALA A 95 4.63 -1.58 -11.43
N ARG A 96 4.94 -1.39 -10.13
CA ARG A 96 5.78 -2.32 -9.35
C ARG A 96 5.14 -3.70 -9.24
N VAL A 97 3.84 -3.78 -8.95
CA VAL A 97 3.12 -5.06 -8.89
C VAL A 97 3.24 -5.81 -10.22
N LEU A 98 3.02 -5.15 -11.36
CA LEU A 98 3.16 -5.77 -12.66
C LEU A 98 4.60 -6.22 -12.95
N ALA A 99 5.58 -5.38 -12.60
CA ALA A 99 6.99 -5.68 -12.84
C ALA A 99 7.49 -6.89 -12.04
N GLU A 100 7.05 -7.04 -10.79
CA GLU A 100 7.50 -8.14 -9.92
C GLU A 100 6.67 -9.42 -10.08
N ILE A 101 5.35 -9.30 -10.23
CA ILE A 101 4.44 -10.45 -10.31
C ILE A 101 4.22 -10.92 -11.75
N GLY A 102 4.19 -9.99 -12.72
CA GLY A 102 3.94 -10.29 -14.12
C GLY A 102 4.84 -11.40 -14.71
N PRO A 103 6.16 -11.40 -14.46
CA PRO A 103 7.06 -12.46 -14.95
C PRO A 103 6.74 -13.88 -14.44
N MET A 104 5.92 -14.01 -13.38
CA MET A 104 5.47 -15.29 -12.82
C MET A 104 4.14 -15.77 -13.41
N LEU A 105 3.52 -15.00 -14.30
CA LEU A 105 2.19 -15.24 -14.85
C LEU A 105 2.24 -15.36 -16.37
N ASP A 106 1.22 -16.00 -16.95
CA ASP A 106 1.03 -16.12 -18.38
C ASP A 106 -0.45 -16.01 -18.81
N GLY A 107 -0.64 -15.96 -20.13
CA GLY A 107 -1.96 -16.03 -20.76
C GLY A 107 -2.97 -15.02 -20.23
N GLU A 108 -4.16 -15.51 -19.90
CA GLU A 108 -5.28 -14.68 -19.43
C GLU A 108 -4.99 -13.99 -18.08
N THR A 109 -4.19 -14.62 -17.21
CA THR A 109 -3.88 -14.08 -15.89
C THR A 109 -2.95 -12.87 -16.00
N LEU A 110 -1.93 -12.95 -16.86
CA LEU A 110 -1.04 -11.82 -17.15
C LEU A 110 -1.82 -10.67 -17.79
N ALA A 111 -2.64 -10.95 -18.80
CA ALA A 111 -3.47 -9.95 -19.46
C ALA A 111 -4.45 -9.27 -18.49
N TRP A 112 -4.99 -10.03 -17.52
CA TRP A 112 -5.80 -9.46 -16.44
C TRP A 112 -4.97 -8.53 -15.56
N LEU A 113 -3.76 -8.94 -15.15
CA LEU A 113 -2.92 -8.14 -14.27
C LEU A 113 -2.53 -6.82 -14.95
N GLU A 114 -2.08 -6.86 -16.21
CA GLU A 114 -1.76 -5.66 -17.01
C GLU A 114 -2.92 -4.66 -17.03
N LYS A 115 -4.15 -5.14 -17.20
CA LYS A 115 -5.34 -4.29 -17.15
C LYS A 115 -5.63 -3.74 -15.74
N ALA A 116 -5.49 -4.60 -14.73
CA ALA A 116 -5.71 -4.24 -13.32
C ALA A 116 -4.71 -3.18 -12.84
N THR A 117 -3.47 -3.19 -13.35
CA THR A 117 -2.39 -2.27 -13.00
C THR A 117 -2.17 -1.13 -13.99
N ALA A 118 -3.00 -1.00 -15.04
CA ALA A 118 -2.86 0.11 -15.98
C ALA A 118 -3.00 1.48 -15.28
N PRO A 119 -2.28 2.54 -15.72
CA PRO A 119 -2.34 3.86 -15.11
C PRO A 119 -3.76 4.45 -15.04
N LEU A 120 -4.02 5.26 -14.03
CA LEU A 120 -5.27 6.02 -13.88
C LEU A 120 -5.25 7.33 -14.69
N PRO A 121 -6.41 7.94 -14.99
CA PRO A 121 -6.47 9.27 -15.60
C PRO A 121 -5.99 10.38 -14.63
N HIS A 122 -5.17 11.32 -15.13
CA HIS A 122 -4.63 12.47 -14.36
C HIS A 122 -5.27 13.81 -14.77
N ASP A 123 -6.15 13.80 -15.77
CA ASP A 123 -6.48 14.89 -16.68
C ASP A 123 -7.05 16.17 -16.03
N ALA A 124 -7.46 16.11 -14.76
CA ALA A 124 -8.03 17.23 -14.01
C ALA A 124 -7.08 17.83 -12.95
N LYS A 125 -5.85 17.33 -12.82
CA LYS A 125 -4.90 17.69 -11.77
C LYS A 125 -3.54 18.05 -12.41
N ILE A 126 -3.35 19.33 -12.78
CA ILE A 126 -2.07 19.85 -13.31
C ILE A 126 -0.99 19.78 -12.24
#